data_AF-A0A1M5BV12-F1
#
_entry.id   AF-A0A1M5BV12-F1
#
_cell.length_a   1.000
_cell.length_b   1.000
_cell.length_c   1.000
_cell.angle_alpha   90.00
_cell.angle_beta   90.00
_cell.angle_gamma   90.00
#
_symmetry.space_group_name_H-M   'P 1'
#
loop_
_entity.id
_entity.type
_entity.pdbx_description
1 polymer ?
#
loop_
_entity_poly.entity_id
_entity_poly.type
_entity_poly.pdbx_seq_one_letter_code
_entity_poly.pdbx_strand_id
1 'polypeptide(L)'
;MHQEKTYNCPVEYTLSIIGGKWKTVILWHLSNNEVLRYGELKRLVNGITHKTLSNQLKELEADGLINRKEYYQIPPKVEYSLTEKGKGLMPILKAPCEWGSKNM
;
A
#
# COMPACT_ATOMS: atom_id res chain seq x y z
N MET A 1 12.07 20.87 -11.23
CA MET A 1 11.49 20.30 -12.46
C MET A 1 10.94 18.92 -12.11
N HIS A 2 9.63 18.75 -12.06
CA HIS A 2 9.05 17.41 -11.90
C HIS A 2 9.16 16.73 -13.27
N GLN A 3 9.98 15.69 -13.39
CA GLN A 3 9.99 14.86 -14.58
C GLN A 3 8.65 14.14 -14.67
N GLU A 4 7.89 14.35 -15.75
CA GLU A 4 6.76 13.48 -16.07
C GLU A 4 7.31 12.08 -16.32
N LYS A 5 6.89 11.11 -15.51
CA LYS A 5 7.21 9.70 -15.76
C LYS A 5 6.46 9.27 -17.02
N THR A 6 7.19 9.05 -18.10
CA THR A 6 6.68 8.40 -19.30
C THR A 6 6.76 6.88 -19.12
N TYR A 7 5.66 6.20 -19.43
CA TYR A 7 5.56 4.74 -19.36
C TYR A 7 5.34 4.19 -20.76
N ASN A 8 6.09 3.16 -21.16
CA ASN A 8 6.00 2.59 -22.50
C ASN A 8 4.80 1.65 -22.64
N CYS A 9 4.28 1.12 -21.53
CA CYS A 9 3.05 0.31 -21.53
C CYS A 9 2.31 0.34 -20.17
N PRO A 10 1.03 -0.09 -20.13
CA PRO A 10 0.24 -0.14 -18.89
C PRO A 10 0.83 -1.05 -17.79
N VAL A 11 1.60 -2.07 -18.19
CA VAL A 11 2.29 -2.96 -17.24
C VAL A 11 3.41 -2.21 -16.50
N GLU A 12 4.21 -1.42 -17.21
CA GLU A 12 5.25 -0.57 -16.60
C GLU A 12 4.64 0.45 -15.64
N TYR A 13 3.52 1.07 -16.00
CA TYR A 13 2.79 1.97 -15.11
C TYR A 13 2.38 1.25 -13.82
N THR A 14 1.75 0.08 -13.94
CA THR A 14 1.31 -0.71 -12.80
C THR A 14 2.49 -1.08 -11.89
N LEU A 15 3.57 -1.63 -12.47
CA LEU A 15 4.78 -2.00 -11.73
C LEU A 15 5.47 -0.80 -11.09
N SER A 16 5.38 0.40 -11.66
CA SER A 16 5.93 1.60 -11.03
C SER A 16 5.17 2.01 -9.76
N ILE A 17 3.89 1.65 -9.67
CA ILE A 17 3.03 1.99 -8.54
C ILE A 17 3.13 0.92 -7.45
N ILE A 18 2.99 -0.35 -7.80
CA ILE A 18 2.94 -1.45 -6.81
C ILE A 18 4.26 -2.22 -6.70
N GLY A 19 5.26 -1.90 -7.51
CA GLY A 19 6.55 -2.58 -7.49
C GLY A 19 7.29 -2.41 -6.16
N GLY A 20 8.13 -3.39 -5.86
CA GLY A 20 8.89 -3.47 -4.61
C GLY A 20 8.22 -4.34 -3.54
N LYS A 21 8.98 -4.64 -2.49
CA LYS A 21 8.58 -5.59 -1.45
C LYS A 21 7.40 -5.11 -0.60
N TRP A 22 7.36 -3.82 -0.28
CA TRP A 22 6.53 -3.35 0.84
C TRP A 22 5.14 -2.86 0.43
N LYS A 23 4.99 -2.25 -0.75
CA LYS A 23 3.70 -1.70 -1.20
C LYS A 23 2.62 -2.77 -1.29
N THR A 24 2.94 -3.90 -1.94
CA THR A 24 2.03 -5.04 -2.09
C THR A 24 1.63 -5.64 -0.74
N VAL A 25 2.57 -5.77 0.20
CA VAL A 25 2.30 -6.27 1.57
C VAL A 25 1.41 -5.31 2.36
N ILE A 26 1.65 -3.99 2.28
CA ILE A 26 0.80 -2.97 2.92
C ILE A 26 -0.62 -3.02 2.35
N LEU A 27 -0.76 -3.03 1.03
CA LEU A 27 -2.06 -3.10 0.35
C LEU A 27 -2.81 -4.40 0.69
N TRP A 28 -2.10 -5.52 0.81
CA TRP A 28 -2.67 -6.79 1.25
C TRP A 28 -3.22 -6.73 2.68
N HIS A 29 -2.50 -6.11 3.62
CA HIS A 29 -3.04 -5.97 4.97
C HIS A 29 -4.24 -5.01 5.03
N LEU A 30 -4.22 -3.92 4.26
CA LEU A 30 -5.35 -3.00 4.14
C LEU A 30 -6.54 -3.57 3.37
N SER A 31 -6.37 -4.65 2.62
CA SER A 31 -7.50 -5.32 1.96
C SER A 31 -8.20 -6.32 2.86
N ASN A 32 -7.45 -6.93 3.78
CA ASN A 32 -7.97 -7.86 4.78
C ASN A 32 -8.54 -7.15 6.02
N ASN A 33 -8.32 -5.83 6.15
CA ASN A 33 -8.80 -5.02 7.27
C ASN A 33 -9.38 -3.72 6.71
N GLU A 34 -10.61 -3.35 7.07
CA GLU A 34 -11.25 -2.15 6.52
C GLU A 34 -10.45 -0.86 6.80
N VAL A 35 -9.88 -0.75 8.01
CA VAL A 35 -9.10 0.40 8.47
C VAL A 35 -7.98 -0.05 9.40
N LEU A 36 -6.77 0.48 9.22
CA LEU A 36 -5.62 0.23 10.10
C LEU A 36 -4.92 1.53 10.53
N ARG A 37 -4.39 1.56 11.74
CA ARG A 37 -3.51 2.62 12.24
C ARG A 37 -2.04 2.32 11.91
N TYR A 38 -1.20 3.35 11.96
CA TYR A 38 0.24 3.21 11.68
C TYR A 38 0.92 2.11 12.51
N GLY A 39 0.64 2.05 13.82
CA GLY A 39 1.23 1.05 14.71
C GLY A 39 0.80 -0.38 14.39
N GLU A 40 -0.43 -0.57 13.91
CA GLU A 40 -0.94 -1.87 13.49
C GLU A 40 -0.29 -2.31 12.18
N LEU A 41 -0.21 -1.43 11.19
CA LEU A 41 0.54 -1.66 9.95
C LEU A 41 2.00 -2.00 10.25
N LYS A 42 2.65 -1.27 11.16
CA LYS A 42 4.05 -1.51 11.53
C LYS A 42 4.30 -2.88 12.17
N ARG A 43 3.29 -3.42 12.89
CA ARG A 43 3.32 -4.76 13.49
C ARG A 43 3.03 -5.85 12.47
N LEU A 44 2.03 -5.65 11.60
CA LEU A 44 1.65 -6.60 10.56
C LEU A 44 2.73 -6.75 9.48
N VAL A 45 3.30 -5.64 9.03
CA VAL A 45 4.36 -5.60 8.03
C VAL A 45 5.71 -5.86 8.70
N ASN A 46 5.93 -7.11 9.12
CA ASN A 46 7.13 -7.48 9.87
C ASN A 46 8.43 -7.18 9.08
N GLY A 47 9.45 -6.67 9.78
CA GLY A 47 10.75 -6.32 9.20
C GLY A 47 10.84 -4.99 8.46
N ILE A 48 9.74 -4.27 8.23
CA ILE A 48 9.82 -2.91 7.65
C ILE A 48 10.35 -1.91 8.68
N THR A 49 11.22 -0.98 8.28
CA THR A 49 11.64 0.11 9.18
C THR A 49 10.55 1.19 9.28
N HIS A 50 10.56 2.01 10.33
CA HIS A 50 9.64 3.16 10.43
C HIS A 50 9.79 4.13 9.26
N LYS A 51 11.04 4.44 8.88
CA LYS A 51 11.34 5.33 7.75
C LYS A 51 10.76 4.77 6.45
N THR A 52 10.98 3.48 6.18
CA THR A 52 10.45 2.83 4.98
C THR A 52 8.93 2.81 5.00
N LEU A 53 8.28 2.41 6.10
CA LEU A 53 6.82 2.39 6.17
C LEU A 53 6.21 3.78 5.92
N SER A 54 6.76 4.82 6.55
CA SER A 54 6.32 6.20 6.34
C SER A 54 6.44 6.64 4.88
N ASN A 55 7.57 6.35 4.23
CA ASN A 55 7.76 6.67 2.82
C ASN A 55 6.78 5.91 1.91
N GLN A 56 6.61 4.61 2.15
CA GLN A 56 5.72 3.78 1.33
C GLN A 56 4.25 4.19 1.48
N LEU A 57 3.80 4.57 2.69
CA LEU A 57 2.45 5.10 2.89
C LEU A 57 2.23 6.43 2.16
N LYS A 58 3.22 7.34 2.21
CA LYS A 58 3.16 8.61 1.46
C LYS A 58 3.10 8.39 -0.05
N GLU A 59 3.90 7.46 -0.57
CA GLU A 59 3.87 7.10 -1.99
C GLU A 59 2.52 6.50 -2.38
N LEU A 60 1.99 5.54 -1.60
CA LEU A 60 0.69 4.92 -1.87
C LEU A 60 -0.47 5.93 -1.78
N GLU A 61 -0.39 6.90 -0.88
CA GLU A 61 -1.35 8.01 -0.77
C GLU A 61 -1.26 8.92 -2.01
N ALA A 62 -0.05 9.30 -2.42
CA ALA A 62 0.19 10.12 -3.61
C ALA A 62 -0.25 9.42 -4.91
N ASP A 63 -0.07 8.09 -5.00
CA ASP A 63 -0.55 7.27 -6.12
C ASP A 63 -2.07 7.05 -6.10
N GLY A 64 -2.76 7.52 -5.06
CA GLY A 64 -4.21 7.44 -4.87
C GLY A 64 -4.70 6.04 -4.55
N LEU A 65 -3.86 5.17 -3.97
CA LEU A 65 -4.20 3.79 -3.63
C LEU A 65 -4.73 3.64 -2.20
N ILE A 66 -4.33 4.53 -1.30
CA ILE A 66 -4.80 4.53 0.08
C ILE A 66 -5.34 5.91 0.47
N ASN A 67 -6.34 5.91 1.35
CA ASN A 67 -6.78 7.09 2.07
C ASN A 67 -6.00 7.18 3.38
N ARG A 68 -5.59 8.39 3.73
CA ARG A 68 -5.04 8.72 5.05
C ARG A 68 -5.97 9.70 5.73
N LYS A 69 -6.44 9.36 6.94
CA LYS A 69 -7.34 10.20 7.70
C LYS A 69 -6.75 10.54 9.06
N GLU A 70 -6.53 11.82 9.30
CA GLU A 70 -6.12 12.34 10.61
C GLU A 70 -7.35 12.66 11.47
N TYR A 71 -7.25 12.35 12.76
CA TYR A 71 -8.25 12.71 13.75
C TYR A 71 -7.60 13.56 14.83
N TYR A 72 -8.02 14.82 14.93
CA TYR A 72 -7.58 15.78 15.93
C TYR A 72 -8.34 15.61 17.25
N GLN A 73 -8.28 14.40 17.80
CA GLN A 73 -8.80 14.04 19.13
C GLN A 73 -7.64 13.82 20.11
N ILE A 74 -7.94 13.60 21.40
CA ILE A 74 -6.92 13.23 22.40
C ILE A 74 -7.10 11.74 22.75
N PRO A 75 -6.07 10.88 22.55
CA PRO A 75 -4.83 11.15 21.81
C PRO A 75 -5.07 11.22 20.28
N PRO A 76 -4.26 11.98 19.52
CA PRO A 76 -4.42 12.06 18.07
C PRO A 76 -4.18 10.70 17.44
N LYS A 77 -4.95 10.39 16.38
CA LYS A 77 -4.79 9.13 15.63
C LYS A 77 -4.82 9.36 14.13
N VAL A 78 -4.16 8.46 13.42
CA VAL A 78 -4.14 8.42 11.95
C VAL A 78 -4.56 7.04 11.52
N GLU A 79 -5.51 7.00 10.59
CA GLU A 79 -6.05 5.78 10.01
C GLU A 79 -5.76 5.72 8.52
N TYR A 80 -5.58 4.50 8.02
CA TYR A 80 -5.30 4.19 6.62
C TYR A 80 -6.32 3.16 6.14
N SER A 81 -6.82 3.34 4.93
CA SER A 81 -7.73 2.40 4.25
C SER A 81 -7.48 2.41 2.74
N LEU A 82 -7.94 1.41 2.01
CA LEU A 82 -7.85 1.41 0.54
C LEU A 82 -8.81 2.45 -0.07
N THR A 83 -8.38 3.09 -1.14
CA THR A 83 -9.30 3.79 -2.06
C THR A 83 -9.99 2.79 -2.98
N GLU A 84 -10.99 3.23 -3.75
CA GLU A 84 -11.57 2.39 -4.81
C GLU A 84 -10.53 1.97 -5.86
N LYS A 85 -9.60 2.87 -6.23
CA LYS A 85 -8.47 2.54 -7.10
C LYS A 85 -7.57 1.46 -6.47
N GLY A 86 -7.28 1.57 -5.18
CA GLY A 86 -6.53 0.57 -4.42
C GLY A 86 -7.21 -0.80 -4.39
N LYS A 87 -8.53 -0.83 -4.16
CA LYS A 87 -9.34 -2.06 -4.20
C LYS A 87 -9.31 -2.72 -5.59
N GLY A 88 -9.27 -1.92 -6.66
CA GLY A 88 -9.13 -2.43 -8.03
C GLY A 88 -7.88 -3.27 -8.28
N LEU A 89 -6.83 -3.14 -7.46
CA LEU A 89 -5.60 -3.93 -7.57
C LEU A 89 -5.69 -5.31 -6.90
N MET A 90 -6.74 -5.59 -6.13
CA MET A 90 -6.84 -6.84 -5.37
C MET A 90 -6.77 -8.12 -6.21
N PRO A 91 -7.40 -8.21 -7.40
CA PRO A 91 -7.23 -9.37 -8.27
C PRO A 91 -5.77 -9.62 -8.64
N ILE A 92 -4.99 -8.55 -8.86
CA ILE A 92 -3.57 -8.63 -9.22
C ILE A 92 -2.75 -9.11 -8.02
N LEU A 93 -3.06 -8.68 -6.80
CA LEU A 93 -2.35 -9.11 -5.60
C LEU A 93 -2.69 -10.55 -5.17
N LYS A 94 -3.91 -11.02 -5.49
CA LYS A 94 -4.33 -12.40 -5.20
C LYS A 94 -3.56 -13.43 -6.01
N ALA A 95 -3.28 -13.17 -7.29
CA ALA A 95 -2.61 -14.16 -8.15
C ALA A 95 -1.20 -14.57 -7.65
N PRO A 96 -0.29 -13.65 -7.28
CA PRO A 96 0.98 -14.00 -6.63
C PRO A 96 0.79 -14.72 -5.29
N CYS A 97 -0.23 -14.35 -4.50
CA CYS A 97 -0.54 -15.03 -3.25
C CYS A 97 -0.91 -16.49 -3.48
N GLU A 98 -1.82 -16.75 -4.43
CA GLU A 98 -2.25 -18.11 -4.78
C GLU A 98 -1.11 -18.96 -5.31
N TRP A 99 -0.25 -18.39 -6.17
CA TRP A 99 0.94 -19.06 -6.65
C TRP A 99 1.91 -19.36 -5.49
N GLY A 100 2.17 -18.38 -4.62
CA GLY A 100 3.02 -18.53 -3.46
C GLY A 100 2.52 -19.62 -2.51
N SER A 101 1.22 -19.64 -2.20
CA SER A 101 0.61 -20.67 -1.34
C SER A 101 0.73 -22.10 -1.90
N LYS A 102 0.89 -22.26 -3.22
CA LYS A 102 1.07 -23.58 -3.85
C LYS A 102 2.53 -24.03 -3.95
N ASN A 103 3.49 -23.12 -3.76
CA ASN A 103 4.92 -23.36 -4.07
C ASN A 103 5.88 -22.94 -2.94
N MET A 104 5.35 -22.56 -1.76
CA MET A 104 6.14 -22.14 -0.59
C MET A 104 6.41 -23.30 0.36
#